data_AF-A0A7K3ITF5-F1
#
_entry.id   AF-A0A7K3ITF5-F1
#
_cell.length_a   1.000
_cell.length_b   1.000
_cell.length_c   1.000
_cell.angle_alpha   90.00
_cell.angle_beta   90.00
_cell.angle_gamma   90.00
#
_symmetry.space_group_name_H-M   'P 1'
#
loop_
_entity.id
_entity.type
_entity.pdbx_description
1 polymer ?
#
loop_
_entity_poly.entity_id
_entity_poly.type
_entity_poly.pdbx_seq_one_letter_code
_entity_poly.pdbx_strand_id
1 'polypeptide(L)'
;MNSSEKQLVIGRRNALKMLGLSSAAMLAGGFTDIVAAESESLQPKSTPVVPAGRSSVAFTTGTDRQQMLFEVVRPFEAEIKKGLKGKQLIIKPNMVATNVALCATHVEALRSLLEYVKSFYKGQIIIAESSSVVNSADGFKNYGYLDLAKDYNLKFIDMNTLSGKPYFVINRDLHLDKIQIADAFFDPNNYFISI
;
A
#
# COMPACT_ATOMS: atom_id res chain seq x y z
N MET A 1 -38.49 -11.85 -27.26
CA MET A 1 -37.70 -11.80 -28.51
C MET A 1 -36.95 -10.49 -28.51
N ASN A 2 -35.62 -10.58 -28.41
CA ASN A 2 -34.70 -9.45 -28.32
C ASN A 2 -34.46 -8.86 -29.72
N SER A 3 -34.57 -7.53 -29.85
CA SER A 3 -33.90 -6.80 -30.93
C SER A 3 -32.64 -6.19 -30.33
N SER A 4 -31.50 -6.60 -30.87
CA SER A 4 -30.15 -6.21 -30.45
C SER A 4 -29.85 -4.78 -30.91
N GLU A 5 -29.57 -3.87 -29.98
CA GLU A 5 -28.94 -2.59 -30.28
C GLU A 5 -27.52 -2.85 -30.79
N LYS A 6 -27.27 -2.52 -32.07
CA LYS A 6 -25.93 -2.53 -32.64
C LYS A 6 -25.11 -1.43 -31.98
N GLN A 7 -24.28 -1.81 -31.02
CA GLN A 7 -23.24 -0.96 -30.46
C GLN A 7 -22.30 -0.51 -31.60
N LEU A 8 -22.33 0.78 -31.94
CA LEU A 8 -21.41 1.39 -32.88
C LEU A 8 -20.00 1.41 -32.26
N VAL A 9 -19.20 0.40 -32.58
CA VAL A 9 -17.78 0.36 -32.24
C VAL A 9 -17.03 1.28 -33.21
N ILE A 10 -17.00 2.56 -32.89
CA ILE A 10 -16.19 3.53 -33.64
C ILE A 10 -14.75 3.39 -33.16
N GLY A 11 -13.87 2.88 -34.02
CA GLY A 11 -12.44 2.78 -33.71
C GLY A 11 -11.83 4.16 -33.46
N ARG A 12 -10.89 4.26 -32.51
CA ARG A 12 -10.22 5.51 -32.09
C ARG A 12 -9.75 6.39 -33.27
N ARG A 13 -9.21 5.76 -34.33
CA ARG A 13 -8.78 6.46 -35.55
C ARG A 13 -9.91 7.14 -36.31
N ASN A 14 -11.09 6.53 -36.35
CA ASN A 14 -12.25 7.10 -37.04
C ASN A 14 -12.92 8.18 -36.20
N ALA A 15 -12.91 8.05 -34.87
CA ALA A 15 -13.34 9.11 -33.96
C ALA A 15 -12.45 10.36 -34.10
N LEU A 16 -11.12 10.18 -34.15
CA LEU A 16 -10.16 11.26 -34.40
C LEU A 16 -10.36 11.96 -35.74
N LYS A 17 -10.66 11.19 -36.80
CA LYS A 17 -10.98 11.76 -38.12
C LYS A 17 -12.29 12.54 -38.11
N MET A 18 -13.34 12.04 -37.45
CA MET A 18 -14.62 12.75 -37.32
C MET A 18 -14.47 14.05 -36.54
N LEU A 19 -13.69 14.06 -35.45
CA LEU A 19 -13.37 15.27 -34.67
C LEU A 19 -12.56 16.29 -35.50
N GLY A 20 -11.59 15.82 -36.29
CA GLY A 20 -10.82 16.70 -37.19
C GLY A 20 -11.68 17.35 -38.29
N LEU A 21 -12.62 16.60 -38.87
CA LEU A 21 -13.53 17.09 -39.92
C LEU A 21 -14.57 18.07 -39.37
N SER A 22 -15.12 17.84 -38.16
CA SER A 22 -16.05 18.77 -37.53
C SER A 22 -15.38 20.09 -37.14
N SER A 23 -14.13 20.04 -36.69
CA SER A 23 -13.32 21.23 -36.37
C SER A 23 -13.09 22.13 -37.60
N ALA A 24 -12.74 21.52 -38.73
CA ALA A 24 -12.51 22.23 -39.99
C ALA A 24 -13.80 22.84 -40.57
N ALA A 25 -14.94 22.15 -40.45
CA ALA A 25 -16.24 22.66 -40.88
C ALA A 25 -16.70 23.86 -40.02
N MET A 26 -16.41 23.86 -38.72
CA MET A 26 -16.74 24.99 -37.85
C MET A 26 -15.88 26.24 -38.13
N LEU A 27 -14.60 26.05 -38.46
CA LEU A 27 -13.71 27.15 -38.88
C LEU A 27 -14.11 27.76 -40.23
N ALA A 28 -14.57 26.94 -41.18
CA ALA A 28 -15.03 27.41 -42.50
C ALA A 28 -16.39 28.13 -42.43
N GLY A 29 -17.21 27.86 -41.41
CA GLY A 29 -18.53 28.45 -41.21
C GLY A 29 -18.55 29.81 -40.51
N GLY A 30 -17.40 30.45 -40.27
CA GLY A 30 -17.33 31.79 -39.66
C GLY A 30 -17.48 31.81 -38.15
N PHE A 31 -17.48 30.66 -37.47
CA PHE A 31 -17.39 30.57 -36.01
C PHE A 31 -15.93 30.65 -35.57
N THR A 32 -15.32 31.84 -35.69
CA THR A 32 -13.92 32.09 -35.28
C THR A 32 -13.76 32.26 -33.77
N ASP A 33 -14.85 32.43 -33.03
CA ASP A 33 -14.82 32.75 -31.59
C ASP A 33 -14.68 31.52 -30.68
N ILE A 34 -14.72 30.31 -31.24
CA ILE A 34 -14.20 29.12 -30.54
C ILE A 34 -12.72 29.03 -30.86
N VAL A 35 -11.96 30.05 -30.43
CA VAL A 35 -10.58 29.79 -30.03
C VAL A 35 -10.72 28.73 -28.96
N ALA A 36 -10.29 27.51 -29.28
CA ALA A 36 -10.02 26.52 -28.27
C ALA A 36 -9.06 27.20 -27.30
N ALA A 37 -9.61 27.71 -26.20
CA ALA A 37 -8.83 28.05 -25.05
C ALA A 37 -8.18 26.73 -24.67
N GLU A 38 -6.95 26.52 -25.17
CA GLU A 38 -6.05 25.54 -24.60
C GLU A 38 -6.08 25.88 -23.12
N SER A 39 -6.74 25.04 -22.33
CA SER A 39 -6.72 25.16 -20.88
C SER A 39 -5.25 25.29 -20.54
N GLU A 40 -4.85 26.45 -20.01
CA GLU A 40 -3.49 26.68 -19.54
C GLU A 40 -3.07 25.41 -18.83
N SER A 41 -2.04 24.77 -19.37
CA SER A 41 -1.64 23.43 -18.98
C SER A 41 -1.75 23.26 -17.47
N LEU A 42 -2.79 22.55 -17.03
CA LEU A 42 -2.90 22.03 -15.67
C LEU A 42 -1.91 20.88 -15.56
N GLN A 43 -0.63 21.18 -15.77
CA GLN A 43 0.46 20.37 -15.31
C GLN A 43 0.35 20.44 -13.79
N PRO A 44 -0.06 19.35 -13.10
CA PRO A 44 -0.01 19.35 -11.65
C PRO A 44 1.44 19.66 -11.30
N LYS A 45 1.68 20.82 -10.69
CA LYS A 45 2.99 21.17 -10.16
C LYS A 45 3.28 20.11 -9.09
N SER A 46 4.02 19.07 -9.45
CA SER A 46 4.46 18.07 -8.51
C SER A 46 5.34 18.81 -7.52
N THR A 47 4.76 19.18 -6.40
CA THR A 47 5.54 19.65 -5.27
C THR A 47 6.04 18.34 -4.69
N PRO A 48 7.34 17.99 -4.83
CA PRO A 48 7.84 16.85 -4.09
C PRO A 48 7.45 17.11 -2.64
N VAL A 49 6.74 16.16 -2.03
CA VAL A 49 6.57 16.16 -0.58
C VAL A 49 7.96 15.86 -0.04
N VAL A 50 8.80 16.88 -0.01
CA VAL A 50 10.02 16.91 0.78
C VAL A 50 9.50 17.24 2.16
N PRO A 51 9.29 16.26 3.06
CA PRO A 51 9.01 16.60 4.44
C PRO A 51 10.09 17.59 4.88
N ALA A 52 9.72 18.65 5.59
CA ALA A 52 10.62 19.75 5.96
C ALA A 52 11.77 19.32 6.92
N GLY A 53 11.99 18.03 7.11
CA GLY A 53 13.02 17.42 7.93
C GLY A 53 13.77 16.31 7.18
N ARG A 54 14.95 15.97 7.69
CA ARG A 54 15.70 14.79 7.23
C ARG A 54 14.96 13.54 7.70
N SER A 55 14.84 12.53 6.84
CA SER A 55 14.37 11.20 7.26
C SER A 55 15.31 10.65 8.33
N SER A 56 14.77 10.23 9.47
CA SER A 56 15.53 9.54 10.49
C SER A 56 15.77 8.09 10.06
N VAL A 57 17.04 7.70 9.96
CA VAL A 57 17.45 6.36 9.50
C VAL A 57 18.41 5.77 10.52
N ALA A 58 18.20 4.51 10.90
CA ALA A 58 19.14 3.71 11.67
C ALA A 58 19.54 2.48 10.87
N PHE A 59 20.82 2.11 10.95
CA PHE A 59 21.36 0.88 10.37
C PHE A 59 22.39 0.29 11.33
N THR A 60 22.57 -1.02 11.28
CA THR A 60 23.60 -1.73 12.03
C THR A 60 24.06 -2.95 11.22
N THR A 61 25.14 -3.58 11.65
CA THR A 61 25.70 -4.81 11.07
C THR A 61 26.12 -5.75 12.18
N GLY A 62 25.92 -7.05 11.99
CA GLY A 62 26.25 -8.06 12.99
C GLY A 62 25.85 -9.45 12.56
N THR A 63 26.08 -10.42 13.45
CA THR A 63 25.76 -11.84 13.23
C THR A 63 24.56 -12.31 14.05
N ASP A 64 24.14 -11.52 15.03
CA ASP A 64 22.94 -11.76 15.83
C ASP A 64 21.81 -10.84 15.36
N ARG A 65 20.79 -11.46 14.75
CA ARG A 65 19.61 -10.75 14.23
C ARG A 65 18.80 -10.07 15.31
N GLN A 66 18.72 -10.65 16.50
CA GLN A 66 17.92 -10.10 17.58
C GLN A 66 18.56 -8.81 18.09
N GLN A 67 19.87 -8.85 18.32
CA GLN A 67 20.66 -7.68 18.69
C GLN A 67 20.60 -6.60 17.62
N MET A 68 20.77 -6.96 16.35
CA MET A 68 20.69 -6.01 15.25
C MET A 68 19.33 -5.31 15.19
N LEU A 69 18.23 -6.05 15.37
CA LEU A 69 16.91 -5.43 15.38
C LEU A 69 16.71 -4.48 16.57
N PHE A 70 17.15 -4.89 17.77
CA PHE A 70 17.09 -4.03 18.95
C PHE A 70 17.82 -2.70 18.72
N GLU A 71 19.03 -2.75 18.15
CA GLU A 71 19.86 -1.58 17.89
C GLU A 71 19.22 -0.61 16.90
N VAL A 72 18.56 -1.09 15.85
CA VAL A 72 17.92 -0.22 14.84
C VAL A 72 16.58 0.34 15.29
N VAL A 73 15.85 -0.36 16.17
CA VAL A 73 14.54 0.12 16.67
C VAL A 73 14.71 1.09 17.84
N ARG A 74 15.69 0.88 18.72
CA ARG A 74 15.90 1.67 19.94
C ARG A 74 15.91 3.20 19.74
N PRO A 75 16.57 3.77 18.71
CA PRO A 75 16.57 5.22 18.49
C PRO A 75 15.17 5.82 18.28
N PHE A 76 14.20 5.00 17.88
CA PHE A 76 12.82 5.41 17.59
C PHE A 76 11.85 5.15 18.74
N GLU A 77 12.32 4.71 19.92
CA GLU A 77 11.44 4.32 21.03
C GLU A 77 10.41 5.39 21.41
N ALA A 78 10.87 6.64 21.55
CA ALA A 78 10.02 7.76 21.94
C ALA A 78 8.94 8.04 20.88
N GLU A 79 9.30 7.93 19.59
CA GLU A 79 8.38 8.09 18.47
C GLU A 79 7.35 6.97 18.43
N ILE A 80 7.79 5.71 18.56
CA ILE A 80 6.93 4.54 18.59
C ILE A 80 5.95 4.63 19.78
N LYS A 81 6.45 4.92 20.98
CA LYS A 81 5.60 5.10 22.18
C LYS A 81 4.55 6.18 21.98
N LYS A 82 4.94 7.31 21.38
CA LYS A 82 4.02 8.42 21.10
C LYS A 82 2.96 8.02 20.07
N GLY A 83 3.38 7.41 18.97
CA GLY A 83 2.49 6.99 17.88
C GLY A 83 1.51 5.90 18.29
N LEU A 84 1.95 4.99 19.17
CA LEU A 84 1.18 3.85 19.65
C LEU A 84 0.19 4.19 20.79
N LYS A 85 0.27 5.39 21.38
CA LYS A 85 -0.55 5.77 22.54
C LYS A 85 -2.05 5.67 22.21
N GLY A 86 -2.72 4.73 22.87
CA GLY A 86 -4.16 4.49 22.71
C GLY A 86 -4.54 3.78 21.41
N LYS A 87 -3.58 3.18 20.69
CA LYS A 87 -3.79 2.54 19.39
C LYS A 87 -3.62 1.02 19.43
N GLN A 88 -4.24 0.34 18.47
CA GLN A 88 -4.03 -1.08 18.17
C GLN A 88 -2.71 -1.24 17.42
N LEU A 89 -1.77 -2.01 17.97
CA LEU A 89 -0.52 -2.35 17.27
C LEU A 89 -0.80 -3.43 16.22
N ILE A 90 -0.43 -3.14 14.97
CA ILE A 90 -0.44 -4.09 13.87
C ILE A 90 0.99 -4.20 13.33
N ILE A 91 1.55 -5.41 13.32
CA ILE A 91 2.85 -5.69 12.73
C ILE A 91 2.62 -6.39 11.39
N LYS A 92 3.16 -5.80 10.32
CA LYS A 92 3.07 -6.34 8.96
C LYS A 92 4.41 -6.95 8.55
N PRO A 93 4.63 -8.27 8.70
CA PRO A 93 5.78 -8.92 8.09
C PRO A 93 5.64 -8.89 6.56
N ASN A 94 6.72 -9.15 5.83
CA ASN A 94 6.68 -9.38 4.39
C ASN A 94 6.60 -10.87 4.07
N MET A 95 5.70 -11.27 3.15
CA MET A 95 5.57 -12.66 2.68
C MET A 95 5.13 -12.69 1.20
N VAL A 96 6.05 -12.93 0.28
CA VAL A 96 5.74 -12.99 -1.17
C VAL A 96 5.22 -14.37 -1.59
N ALA A 97 5.83 -15.43 -1.07
CA ALA A 97 5.39 -16.81 -1.13
C ALA A 97 5.19 -17.32 0.31
N THR A 98 4.64 -18.53 0.46
CA THR A 98 4.45 -19.18 1.77
C THR A 98 5.30 -20.44 1.95
N ASN A 99 6.18 -20.73 1.01
CA ASN A 99 7.03 -21.93 0.99
C ASN A 99 8.50 -21.63 0.67
N VAL A 100 8.89 -20.36 0.54
CA VAL A 100 10.28 -19.93 0.27
C VAL A 100 10.71 -18.96 1.38
N ALA A 101 11.61 -19.38 2.26
CA ALA A 101 11.98 -18.57 3.44
C ALA A 101 12.66 -17.23 3.09
N LEU A 102 13.39 -17.16 1.97
CA LEU A 102 14.14 -15.95 1.58
C LEU A 102 13.25 -14.76 1.15
N CYS A 103 11.97 -15.00 0.88
CA CYS A 103 11.03 -13.92 0.56
C CYS A 103 10.16 -13.51 1.75
N ALA A 104 10.46 -14.01 2.94
CA ALA A 104 9.70 -13.76 4.15
C ALA A 104 10.55 -13.08 5.23
N THR A 105 9.91 -12.25 6.05
CA THR A 105 10.56 -11.73 7.27
C THR A 105 10.97 -12.91 8.15
N HIS A 106 12.21 -12.94 8.61
CA HIS A 106 12.68 -14.04 9.45
C HIS A 106 11.95 -14.04 10.80
N VAL A 107 11.52 -15.21 11.30
CA VAL A 107 10.76 -15.34 12.57
C VAL A 107 11.47 -14.67 13.75
N GLU A 108 12.80 -14.80 13.82
CA GLU A 108 13.60 -14.14 14.86
C GLU A 108 13.58 -12.60 14.79
N ALA A 109 13.44 -11.99 13.61
CA ALA A 109 13.24 -10.54 13.52
C ALA A 109 11.86 -10.15 14.08
N LEU A 110 10.82 -10.94 13.79
CA LEU A 110 9.50 -10.72 14.37
C LEU A 110 9.52 -10.92 15.89
N ARG A 111 10.15 -11.98 16.39
CA ARG A 111 10.34 -12.25 17.83
C ARG A 111 11.03 -11.08 18.53
N SER A 112 12.11 -10.55 17.96
CA SER A 112 12.83 -9.43 18.57
C SER A 112 12.03 -8.14 18.59
N LEU A 113 11.22 -7.87 17.55
CA LEU A 113 10.32 -6.72 17.59
C LEU A 113 9.29 -6.89 18.70
N LEU A 114 8.69 -8.09 18.80
CA LEU A 114 7.70 -8.42 19.83
C LEU A 114 8.29 -8.26 21.24
N GLU A 115 9.50 -8.77 21.48
CA GLU A 115 10.18 -8.65 22.76
C GLU A 115 10.47 -7.18 23.10
N TYR A 116 10.89 -6.39 22.11
CA TYR A 116 11.15 -4.97 22.30
C TYR A 116 9.88 -4.21 22.69
N VAL A 117 8.80 -4.35 21.92
CA VAL A 117 7.54 -3.61 22.17
C VAL A 117 6.82 -4.09 23.42
N LYS A 118 7.00 -5.35 23.84
CA LYS A 118 6.41 -5.93 25.07
C LYS A 118 6.76 -5.14 26.32
N SER A 119 7.90 -4.44 26.34
CA SER A 119 8.31 -3.59 27.45
C SER A 119 7.33 -2.42 27.71
N PHE A 120 6.66 -1.90 26.67
CA PHE A 120 5.79 -0.72 26.78
C PHE A 120 4.39 -0.85 26.16
N TYR A 121 4.10 -1.92 25.41
CA TYR A 121 2.77 -2.22 24.87
C TYR A 121 2.20 -3.47 25.55
N LYS A 122 0.99 -3.36 26.10
CA LYS A 122 0.31 -4.46 26.84
C LYS A 122 -0.95 -4.97 26.14
N GLY A 123 -1.36 -4.34 25.05
CA GLY A 123 -2.51 -4.78 24.25
C GLY A 123 -2.21 -6.07 23.48
N GLN A 124 -3.26 -6.69 22.93
CA GLN A 124 -3.10 -7.75 21.95
C GLN A 124 -2.43 -7.17 20.70
N ILE A 125 -1.42 -7.86 20.16
CA ILE A 125 -0.73 -7.44 18.94
C ILE A 125 -1.31 -8.23 17.77
N ILE A 126 -1.62 -7.53 16.67
CA ILE A 126 -2.09 -8.18 15.44
C ILE A 126 -0.90 -8.37 14.50
N ILE A 127 -0.63 -9.60 14.10
CA ILE A 127 0.25 -9.91 12.97
C ILE A 127 -0.64 -10.00 11.74
N ALA A 128 -0.47 -9.09 10.80
CA ALA A 128 -1.33 -9.00 9.62
C ALA A 128 -0.50 -8.96 8.35
N GLU A 129 -0.90 -9.71 7.32
CA GLU A 129 -0.26 -9.61 6.00
C GLU A 129 -1.28 -9.72 4.87
N SER A 130 -0.97 -9.11 3.72
CA SER A 130 -1.76 -9.15 2.48
C SER A 130 -0.92 -9.75 1.35
N SER A 131 -0.60 -11.05 1.42
CA SER A 131 0.22 -11.71 0.42
C SER A 131 -0.47 -11.69 -0.95
N SER A 132 0.32 -11.45 -2.02
CA SER A 132 -0.24 -11.16 -3.35
C SER A 132 -0.85 -12.39 -4.05
N VAL A 133 -0.17 -13.53 -4.03
CA VAL A 133 -0.51 -14.72 -4.84
C VAL A 133 -0.94 -15.91 -3.98
N VAL A 134 -0.76 -15.81 -2.66
CA VAL A 134 -0.84 -16.92 -1.72
C VAL A 134 -1.64 -16.51 -0.48
N ASN A 135 -2.20 -17.48 0.24
CA ASN A 135 -2.92 -17.24 1.48
C ASN A 135 -1.92 -16.92 2.61
N SER A 136 -2.04 -15.75 3.24
CA SER A 136 -1.10 -15.35 4.29
C SER A 136 -1.15 -16.28 5.52
N ALA A 137 -2.28 -16.94 5.77
CA ALA A 137 -2.42 -17.92 6.85
C ALA A 137 -1.46 -19.11 6.72
N ASP A 138 -1.21 -19.59 5.50
CA ASP A 138 -0.23 -20.66 5.26
C ASP A 138 1.18 -20.18 5.59
N GLY A 139 1.49 -18.93 5.26
CA GLY A 139 2.77 -18.31 5.57
C GLY A 139 3.01 -18.20 7.07
N PHE A 140 1.99 -17.77 7.84
CA PHE A 140 2.11 -17.67 9.30
C PHE A 140 2.51 -19.00 9.93
N LYS A 141 1.97 -20.11 9.40
CA LYS A 141 2.32 -21.46 9.81
C LYS A 141 3.72 -21.86 9.33
N ASN A 142 3.95 -21.78 8.02
CA ASN A 142 5.14 -22.34 7.38
C ASN A 142 6.44 -21.63 7.79
N TYR A 143 6.38 -20.34 8.15
CA TYR A 143 7.53 -19.60 8.64
C TYR A 143 7.63 -19.54 10.17
N GLY A 144 6.83 -20.34 10.89
CA GLY A 144 6.92 -20.50 12.34
C GLY A 144 6.39 -19.33 13.15
N TYR A 145 5.62 -18.41 12.56
CA TYR A 145 5.11 -17.25 13.29
C TYR A 145 4.04 -17.64 14.30
N LEU A 146 3.23 -18.66 14.02
CA LEU A 146 2.19 -19.14 14.95
C LEU A 146 2.77 -19.59 16.30
N ASP A 147 3.99 -20.10 16.31
CA ASP A 147 4.65 -20.52 17.56
C ASP A 147 4.94 -19.35 18.51
N LEU A 148 5.02 -18.12 18.00
CA LEU A 148 5.19 -16.92 18.81
C LEU A 148 3.98 -16.64 19.71
N ALA A 149 2.79 -17.15 19.37
CA ALA A 149 1.59 -16.98 20.21
C ALA A 149 1.68 -17.71 21.55
N LYS A 150 2.66 -18.61 21.73
CA LYS A 150 2.95 -19.26 23.01
C LYS A 150 3.56 -18.27 24.02
N ASP A 151 4.32 -17.29 23.53
CA ASP A 151 5.11 -16.36 24.34
C ASP A 151 4.50 -14.93 24.37
N TYR A 152 3.62 -14.62 23.41
CA TYR A 152 3.07 -13.28 23.19
C TYR A 152 1.54 -13.33 22.95
N ASN A 153 0.81 -12.29 23.37
CA ASN A 153 -0.62 -12.15 23.09
C ASN A 153 -0.84 -11.69 21.65
N LEU A 154 -0.90 -12.64 20.71
CA LEU A 154 -0.99 -12.38 19.28
C LEU A 154 -2.33 -12.78 18.68
N LYS A 155 -2.75 -12.05 17.65
CA LYS A 155 -3.81 -12.44 16.71
C LYS A 155 -3.24 -12.39 15.29
N PHE A 156 -3.52 -13.39 14.47
CA PHE A 156 -3.08 -13.44 13.07
C PHE A 156 -4.25 -13.12 12.15
N ILE A 157 -4.01 -12.27 11.14
CA ILE A 157 -5.03 -11.85 10.18
C ILE A 157 -4.46 -11.86 8.76
N ASP A 158 -5.10 -12.60 7.86
CA ASP A 158 -4.92 -12.40 6.41
C ASP A 158 -5.76 -11.19 5.99
N MET A 159 -5.10 -10.10 5.63
CA MET A 159 -5.75 -8.84 5.26
C MET A 159 -6.52 -8.93 3.94
N ASN A 160 -6.24 -9.93 3.09
CA ASN A 160 -7.01 -10.18 1.88
C ASN A 160 -8.42 -10.71 2.18
N THR A 161 -8.68 -11.16 3.40
CA THR A 161 -10.01 -11.61 3.86
C THR A 161 -10.86 -10.48 4.44
N LEU A 162 -10.27 -9.30 4.64
CA LEU A 162 -10.95 -8.15 5.23
C LEU A 162 -11.65 -7.30 4.15
N SER A 163 -12.59 -6.47 4.59
CA SER A 163 -13.13 -5.41 3.74
C SER A 163 -12.06 -4.39 3.38
N GLY A 164 -12.24 -3.76 2.21
CA GLY A 164 -11.36 -2.72 1.72
C GLY A 164 -12.10 -1.71 0.86
N LYS A 165 -11.42 -0.60 0.58
CA LYS A 165 -11.94 0.51 -0.20
C LYS A 165 -11.13 0.71 -1.47
N PRO A 166 -11.79 1.15 -2.55
CA PRO A 166 -11.11 1.42 -3.81
C PRO A 166 -10.20 2.65 -3.67
N TYR A 167 -8.98 2.53 -4.19
CA TYR A 167 -8.06 3.64 -4.34
C TYR A 167 -7.47 3.62 -5.75
N PHE A 168 -7.18 4.79 -6.32
CA PHE A 168 -6.61 4.88 -7.65
C PHE A 168 -5.12 5.13 -7.58
N VAL A 169 -4.36 4.32 -8.33
CA VAL A 169 -2.91 4.47 -8.48
C VAL A 169 -2.58 4.60 -9.96
N ILE A 170 -1.45 5.24 -10.26
CA ILE A 170 -0.96 5.34 -11.63
C ILE A 170 -0.14 4.09 -11.93
N ASN A 171 -0.50 3.36 -12.98
CA ASN A 171 0.21 2.16 -13.39
C ASN A 171 1.41 2.48 -14.29
N ARG A 172 2.11 1.44 -14.75
CA ARG A 172 3.34 1.57 -15.56
C ARG A 172 3.11 2.27 -16.91
N ASP A 173 1.88 2.22 -17.42
CA ASP A 173 1.48 2.84 -18.68
C ASP A 173 0.88 4.25 -18.48
N LEU A 174 1.02 4.83 -17.29
CA LEU A 174 0.46 6.12 -16.89
C LEU A 174 -1.07 6.18 -16.90
N HIS A 175 -1.74 5.03 -16.78
CA HIS A 175 -3.19 4.95 -16.64
C HIS A 175 -3.59 4.85 -15.15
N LEU A 176 -4.80 5.32 -14.83
CA LEU A 176 -5.40 5.13 -13.51
C LEU A 176 -5.89 3.69 -13.38
N ASP A 177 -5.26 2.93 -12.50
CA ASP A 177 -5.71 1.61 -12.07
C ASP A 177 -6.37 1.70 -10.70
N LYS A 178 -7.46 0.94 -10.53
CA LYS A 178 -8.15 0.81 -9.26
C LYS A 178 -7.56 -0.37 -8.48
N ILE A 179 -7.01 -0.08 -7.31
CA ILE A 179 -6.59 -1.08 -6.31
C ILE A 179 -7.57 -1.10 -5.14
N GLN A 180 -7.57 -2.19 -4.38
CA GLN A 180 -8.30 -2.30 -3.12
C GLN A 180 -7.32 -2.20 -1.96
N ILE A 181 -7.61 -1.32 -1.01
CA ILE A 181 -6.81 -1.17 0.22
C ILE A 181 -7.67 -1.60 1.40
N ALA A 182 -7.16 -2.51 2.23
CA ALA A 182 -7.88 -3.01 3.41
C ALA A 182 -8.26 -1.87 4.36
N ASP A 183 -9.45 -1.95 4.96
CA ASP A 183 -10.00 -0.90 5.83
C ASP A 183 -9.11 -0.59 7.03
N ALA A 184 -8.34 -1.58 7.50
CA ALA A 184 -7.41 -1.43 8.60
C ALA A 184 -6.38 -0.31 8.37
N PHE A 185 -5.98 -0.03 7.13
CA PHE A 185 -5.04 1.06 6.81
C PHE A 185 -5.65 2.46 6.93
N PHE A 186 -6.98 2.57 6.95
CA PHE A 186 -7.68 3.85 7.07
C PHE A 186 -8.13 4.17 8.50
N ASP A 187 -8.04 3.22 9.42
CA ASP A 187 -8.43 3.43 10.81
C ASP A 187 -7.31 4.18 11.57
N PRO A 188 -7.53 5.43 12.01
CA PRO A 188 -6.51 6.20 12.74
C PRO A 188 -6.18 5.61 14.11
N ASN A 189 -6.99 4.67 14.62
CA ASN A 189 -6.75 3.93 15.86
C ASN A 189 -5.77 2.77 15.66
N ASN A 190 -5.37 2.45 14.43
CA ASN A 190 -4.31 1.48 14.17
C ASN A 190 -2.94 2.17 14.10
N TYR A 191 -1.92 1.48 14.59
CA TYR A 191 -0.51 1.84 14.44
C TYR A 191 0.22 0.68 13.78
N PHE A 192 0.78 0.92 12.60
CA PHE A 192 1.46 -0.10 11.81
C PHE A 192 2.98 -0.03 12.02
N ILE A 193 3.61 -1.18 12.24
CA ILE A 193 5.05 -1.37 12.04
C ILE A 193 5.21 -2.42 10.94
N SER A 194 5.83 -2.04 9.81
CA SER A 194 6.14 -2.98 8.73
C SER A 194 7.58 -3.47 8.86
N ILE A 195 7.79 -4.79 8.78
CA ILE A 195 9.11 -5.44 8.84
C ILE A 195 9.24 -6.60 7.85
#